data_AF-A0A7X9J4J7-F1
#
_entry.id   AF-A0A7X9J4J7-F1
#
_cell.length_a   1.000
_cell.length_b   1.000
_cell.length_c   1.000
_cell.angle_alpha   90.00
_cell.angle_beta   90.00
_cell.angle_gamma   90.00
#
_symmetry.space_group_name_H-M   'P 1'
#
loop_
_entity.id
_entity.type
_entity.pdbx_description
1 polymer ?
#
loop_
_entity_poly.entity_id
_entity_poly.type
_entity_poly.pdbx_seq_one_letter_code
_entity_poly.pdbx_strand_id
1 'polypeptide(L)'
;NGTSFDISKLRYHRIVIMTDADVDGAHIRTLLLTFFYRYMRPIVEAGHVYIAQPPLYRVKCGKDTFYVYDEKDLKELQKTLRGKKHEIGRFKGLGEMNDDELADTTMKPESRTMLQVEVEDAIGADQVFTMLMGDKVAPRREFIETHAKFARDLDV
;
A
#
# COMPACT_ATOMS: atom_id res chain seq x y z
N ASN A 1 11.97 29.00 -4.21
CA ASN A 1 13.36 28.62 -4.58
C ASN A 1 13.72 27.31 -3.91
N GLY A 2 13.26 26.19 -4.49
CA GLY A 2 13.57 24.86 -3.96
C GLY A 2 15.01 24.53 -4.29
N THR A 3 15.82 24.38 -3.25
CA THR A 3 17.16 23.80 -3.34
C THR A 3 17.08 22.49 -4.11
N SER A 4 17.86 22.37 -5.19
CA SER A 4 17.92 21.19 -6.05
C SER A 4 18.13 19.94 -5.21
N PHE A 5 17.12 19.06 -5.18
CA PHE A 5 17.23 17.76 -4.53
C PHE A 5 18.32 16.95 -5.26
N ASP A 6 19.37 16.57 -4.53
CA ASP A 6 20.51 15.82 -5.06
C ASP A 6 20.35 14.34 -4.73
N ILE A 7 20.00 13.55 -5.76
CA ILE A 7 19.79 12.11 -5.63
C ILE A 7 21.08 11.35 -5.27
N SER A 8 22.27 11.90 -5.56
CA SER A 8 23.54 11.23 -5.26
C SER A 8 23.84 11.11 -3.77
N LYS A 9 23.17 11.94 -2.94
CA LYS A 9 23.31 11.95 -1.48
C LYS A 9 22.27 11.10 -0.76
N LEU A 10 21.54 10.25 -1.50
CA LEU A 10 20.50 9.42 -0.94
C LEU A 10 21.10 8.40 0.04
N ARG A 11 20.62 8.41 1.29
CA ARG A 11 21.06 7.46 2.33
C ARG A 11 20.47 6.06 2.16
N TYR A 12 19.27 5.98 1.59
CA TYR A 12 18.51 4.74 1.44
C TYR A 12 17.91 4.66 0.04
N HIS A 13 18.30 3.64 -0.71
CA HIS A 13 17.83 3.38 -2.08
C HIS A 13 16.47 2.67 -2.12
N ARG A 14 15.91 2.33 -0.95
CA ARG A 14 14.57 1.76 -0.80
C ARG A 14 13.86 2.50 0.33
N ILE A 15 12.90 3.32 -0.04
CA ILE A 15 11.99 4.01 0.86
C ILE A 15 10.68 3.25 0.81
N VAL A 16 10.35 2.56 1.90
CA VAL A 16 9.14 1.73 1.98
C VAL A 16 8.08 2.47 2.79
N ILE A 17 6.95 2.77 2.16
CA ILE A 17 5.75 3.32 2.80
C ILE A 17 4.95 2.12 3.31
N MET A 18 4.87 1.99 4.62
CA MET A 18 4.09 0.96 5.29
C MET A 18 3.03 1.65 6.15
N THR A 19 1.79 1.57 5.72
CA THR A 19 0.61 2.15 6.38
C THR A 19 -0.43 1.05 6.61
N ASP A 20 -1.37 1.31 7.49
CA ASP A 20 -2.49 0.39 7.73
C ASP A 20 -3.33 0.18 6.46
N ALA A 21 -4.04 -0.95 6.42
CA ALA A 21 -4.91 -1.35 5.32
C ALA A 21 -6.30 -0.68 5.38
N ASP A 22 -6.47 0.30 6.27
CA ASP A 22 -7.70 1.06 6.44
C ASP A 22 -7.73 2.35 5.61
N VAL A 23 -8.86 3.07 5.72
CA VAL A 23 -9.10 4.32 4.99
C VAL A 23 -8.10 5.42 5.37
N ASP A 24 -7.67 5.46 6.62
CA ASP A 24 -6.73 6.45 7.13
C ASP A 24 -5.31 6.16 6.63
N GLY A 25 -4.92 4.89 6.57
CA GLY A 25 -3.69 4.43 5.95
C GLY A 25 -3.63 4.77 4.46
N ALA A 26 -4.73 4.58 3.73
CA ALA A 26 -4.82 5.01 2.32
C ALA A 26 -4.66 6.53 2.17
N HIS A 27 -5.22 7.32 3.09
CA HIS A 27 -5.08 8.77 3.09
C HIS A 27 -3.63 9.21 3.38
N ILE A 28 -2.99 8.66 4.42
CA ILE A 28 -1.57 8.91 4.75
C ILE A 28 -0.67 8.55 3.58
N ARG A 29 -0.90 7.39 2.95
CA ARG A 29 -0.15 6.94 1.79
C ARG A 29 -0.25 7.97 0.64
N THR A 30 -1.45 8.46 0.35
CA THR A 30 -1.67 9.48 -0.68
C THR A 30 -0.93 10.79 -0.36
N LEU A 31 -0.94 11.23 0.90
CA LEU A 31 -0.20 12.42 1.35
C LEU A 31 1.32 12.25 1.16
N LEU A 32 1.88 11.11 1.56
CA LEU A 32 3.30 10.80 1.40
C LEU A 32 3.70 10.73 -0.08
N LEU A 33 2.91 10.08 -0.91
CA LEU A 33 3.14 10.02 -2.36
C LEU A 33 3.09 11.42 -2.98
N THR A 34 2.14 12.26 -2.58
CA THR A 34 2.07 13.66 -3.01
C THR A 34 3.32 14.43 -2.61
N PHE A 35 3.80 14.24 -1.37
CA PHE A 35 5.02 14.86 -0.89
C PHE A 35 6.25 14.44 -1.71
N PHE A 36 6.44 13.13 -1.92
CA PHE A 36 7.53 12.63 -2.75
C PHE A 36 7.43 13.15 -4.18
N TYR A 37 6.24 13.18 -4.77
CA TYR A 37 6.04 13.65 -6.13
C TYR A 37 6.31 15.16 -6.31
N ARG A 38 5.91 15.99 -5.34
CA ARG A 38 6.04 17.45 -5.41
C ARG A 38 7.44 17.96 -5.07
N TYR A 39 8.09 17.35 -4.08
CA TYR A 39 9.35 17.86 -3.51
C TYR A 39 10.56 16.99 -3.82
N MET A 40 10.37 15.70 -4.10
CA MET A 40 11.45 14.71 -4.27
C MET A 40 11.20 13.81 -5.49
N ARG A 41 10.65 14.38 -6.57
CA ARG A 41 10.29 13.64 -7.79
C ARG A 41 11.40 12.71 -8.30
N PRO A 42 12.70 13.10 -8.30
CA PRO A 42 13.77 12.22 -8.77
C PRO A 42 13.86 10.88 -8.03
N ILE A 43 13.45 10.80 -6.75
CA ILE A 43 13.43 9.53 -6.00
C ILE A 43 12.36 8.58 -6.55
N VAL A 44 11.20 9.13 -6.93
CA VAL A 44 10.09 8.36 -7.49
C VAL A 44 10.46 7.86 -8.88
N GLU A 45 11.00 8.76 -9.73
CA GLU A 45 11.44 8.43 -11.09
C GLU A 45 12.60 7.42 -11.11
N ALA A 46 13.48 7.45 -10.11
CA ALA A 46 14.55 6.47 -9.95
C ALA A 46 14.06 5.12 -9.35
N GLY A 47 12.76 4.97 -9.07
CA GLY A 47 12.18 3.73 -8.57
C GLY A 47 12.61 3.38 -7.14
N HIS A 48 12.90 4.38 -6.30
CA HIS A 48 13.31 4.16 -4.91
C HIS A 48 12.15 4.14 -3.91
N VAL A 49 10.93 4.46 -4.33
CA VAL A 49 9.74 4.46 -3.47
C VAL A 49 8.95 3.17 -3.65
N TYR A 50 8.62 2.53 -2.54
CA TYR A 50 7.88 1.26 -2.47
C TYR A 50 6.72 1.39 -1.50
N ILE A 51 5.67 0.60 -1.71
CA ILE A 51 4.53 0.45 -0.80
C ILE A 51 4.54 -0.98 -0.29
N ALA A 52 4.66 -1.17 1.02
CA ALA A 52 4.54 -2.48 1.64
C ALA A 52 3.09 -2.98 1.54
N GLN A 53 2.93 -4.27 1.28
CA GLN A 53 1.63 -4.94 1.25
C GLN A 53 1.55 -5.89 2.45
N PRO A 54 0.91 -5.50 3.56
CA PRO A 54 0.66 -6.42 4.66
C PRO A 54 -0.41 -7.46 4.29
N PRO A 55 -0.37 -8.66 4.89
CA PRO A 55 -1.41 -9.66 4.68
C PRO A 55 -2.73 -9.22 5.30
N LEU A 56 -3.83 -9.60 4.65
CA LEU A 56 -5.19 -9.35 5.16
C LEU A 56 -5.66 -10.43 6.13
N TYR A 57 -5.15 -11.66 5.98
CA TYR A 57 -5.59 -12.80 6.78
C TYR A 57 -4.41 -13.63 7.29
N ARG A 58 -4.62 -14.23 8.45
CA ARG A 58 -3.79 -15.29 9.04
C ARG A 58 -4.62 -16.54 9.19
N VAL A 59 -4.18 -17.65 8.61
CA VAL A 59 -4.81 -18.97 8.78
C VAL A 59 -3.88 -19.87 9.57
N LYS A 60 -4.32 -20.29 10.76
CA LYS A 60 -3.57 -21.18 11.64
C LYS A 60 -4.14 -22.59 11.59
N CYS A 61 -3.31 -23.57 11.22
CA CYS A 61 -3.68 -24.98 11.14
C CYS A 61 -2.71 -25.82 12.00
N GLY A 62 -3.05 -26.01 13.28
CA GLY A 62 -2.17 -26.69 14.22
C GLY A 62 -0.89 -25.89 14.49
N LYS A 63 0.24 -26.37 13.97
CA LYS A 63 1.55 -25.70 14.07
C LYS A 63 1.86 -24.78 12.89
N ASP A 64 1.17 -24.97 11.76
CA ASP A 64 1.43 -24.21 10.55
C ASP A 64 0.61 -22.92 10.56
N THR A 65 1.25 -21.81 10.16
CA THR A 65 0.61 -20.50 10.00
C THR A 65 0.82 -20.03 8.57
N PHE A 66 -0.27 -19.63 7.92
CA PHE A 66 -0.28 -19.11 6.56
C PHE A 66 -0.77 -17.67 6.57
N TYR A 67 -0.11 -16.80 5.82
CA TYR A 67 -0.52 -15.42 5.61
C TYR A 67 -1.06 -15.25 4.20
N VAL A 68 -2.18 -14.54 4.08
CA VAL A 68 -2.91 -14.41 2.82
C VAL A 68 -3.26 -12.95 2.56
N TYR A 69 -3.09 -12.52 1.32
CA TYR A 69 -3.16 -11.11 0.92
C TYR A 69 -4.49 -10.71 0.27
N ASP A 70 -5.29 -11.68 -0.18
CA ASP A 70 -6.61 -11.43 -0.75
C ASP A 70 -7.64 -12.53 -0.38
N GLU A 71 -8.92 -12.26 -0.68
CA GLU A 71 -10.00 -13.18 -0.34
C GLU A 71 -10.04 -14.42 -1.26
N LYS A 72 -9.53 -14.30 -2.49
CA LYS A 72 -9.52 -15.40 -3.45
C LYS A 72 -8.55 -16.50 -2.99
N ASP A 73 -7.33 -16.11 -2.65
CA ASP A 73 -6.30 -16.99 -2.12
C ASP A 73 -6.73 -17.61 -0.79
N LEU A 74 -7.50 -16.88 0.03
CA LEU A 74 -8.06 -17.42 1.27
C LEU A 74 -9.01 -18.58 0.96
N LYS A 75 -9.92 -18.41 0.01
CA LYS A 75 -10.87 -19.46 -0.42
C LYS A 75 -10.14 -20.65 -1.03
N GLU A 76 -9.07 -20.43 -1.79
CA GLU A 76 -8.25 -21.50 -2.35
C GLU A 76 -7.52 -22.27 -1.24
N LEU A 77 -6.89 -21.57 -0.29
CA LEU A 77 -6.24 -22.18 0.86
C LEU A 77 -7.23 -23.00 1.69
N GLN A 78 -8.43 -22.49 1.94
CA GLN A 78 -9.48 -23.22 2.66
C GLN A 78 -9.88 -24.53 1.96
N LYS A 79 -9.90 -24.56 0.62
CA LYS A 79 -10.17 -25.80 -0.14
C LYS A 79 -9.06 -26.83 0.08
N THR A 80 -7.80 -26.40 0.11
CA THR A 80 -6.66 -27.31 0.35
C THR A 80 -6.61 -27.83 1.79
N LEU A 81 -7.05 -27.02 2.76
CA LEU A 81 -7.11 -27.37 4.18
C LEU A 81 -8.40 -28.11 4.57
N ARG A 82 -9.23 -28.50 3.61
CA ARG A 82 -10.52 -29.16 3.87
C ARG A 82 -10.32 -30.42 4.72
N GLY A 83 -11.04 -30.49 5.84
CA GLY A 83 -10.94 -31.58 6.81
C GLY A 83 -9.91 -31.37 7.92
N LYS A 84 -9.08 -30.32 7.85
CA LYS A 84 -8.22 -29.89 8.96
C LYS A 84 -8.90 -28.76 9.76
N LYS A 85 -8.82 -28.83 11.09
CA LYS A 85 -9.26 -27.74 11.96
C LYS A 85 -8.29 -26.56 11.81
N HIS A 86 -8.82 -25.42 11.38
CA HIS A 86 -8.06 -24.19 11.21
C HIS A 86 -8.81 -22.98 11.77
N GLU A 87 -8.05 -21.97 12.17
CA GLU A 87 -8.55 -20.69 12.69
C GLU A 87 -8.14 -19.58 11.74
N ILE A 88 -9.06 -18.66 11.46
CA ILE A 88 -8.83 -17.52 10.56
C ILE A 88 -8.89 -16.24 11.37
N GLY A 89 -7.80 -15.50 11.39
CA GLY A 89 -7.73 -14.11 11.86
C GLY A 89 -7.67 -13.17 10.67
N ARG A 90 -8.32 -12.01 10.79
CA ARG A 90 -8.22 -10.92 9.82
C ARG A 90 -7.47 -9.77 10.45
N PHE A 91 -6.50 -9.21 9.75
CA PHE A 91 -5.81 -7.99 10.14
C PHE A 91 -6.55 -6.79 9.57
N LYS A 92 -6.83 -5.79 10.40
CA LYS A 92 -7.38 -4.49 9.95
C LYS A 92 -6.31 -3.42 9.85
N GLY A 93 -5.25 -3.54 10.64
CA GLY A 93 -4.12 -2.61 10.66
C GLY A 93 -2.86 -3.32 11.16
N LEU A 94 -1.72 -2.67 10.97
CA LEU A 94 -0.41 -3.17 11.36
C LEU A 94 -0.30 -3.37 12.88
N GLY A 95 -1.00 -2.55 13.67
CA GLY A 95 -1.03 -2.65 15.12
C GLY A 95 -1.74 -3.91 15.66
N GLU A 96 -2.44 -4.68 14.81
CA GLU A 96 -3.02 -5.98 15.20
C GLU A 96 -2.02 -7.15 15.03
N MET A 97 -0.85 -6.89 14.45
CA MET A 97 0.23 -7.85 14.27
C MET A 97 1.21 -7.77 15.44
N ASN A 98 1.73 -8.92 15.87
CA ASN A 98 2.90 -8.95 16.76
C ASN A 98 4.21 -8.74 15.97
N ASP A 99 5.32 -8.57 16.70
CA ASP A 99 6.62 -8.27 16.11
C ASP A 99 7.10 -9.34 15.11
N ASP A 100 6.88 -10.63 15.43
CA ASP A 100 7.28 -11.74 14.57
C ASP A 100 6.43 -11.78 13.29
N GLU A 101 5.12 -11.55 13.41
CA GLU A 101 4.18 -11.47 12.29
C GLU A 101 4.55 -10.33 11.35
N LEU A 102 4.82 -9.15 11.88
CA LEU A 102 5.22 -7.99 11.08
C LEU A 102 6.57 -8.25 10.40
N ALA A 103 7.55 -8.78 11.13
CA ALA A 103 8.85 -9.09 10.59
C ALA A 103 8.78 -10.11 9.44
N ASP A 104 8.03 -11.20 9.65
CA ASP A 104 7.90 -12.30 8.69
C ASP A 104 7.10 -11.95 7.45
N THR A 105 6.20 -10.98 7.53
CA THR A 105 5.27 -10.70 6.42
C THR A 105 5.61 -9.44 5.63
N THR A 106 6.15 -8.40 6.27
CA THR A 106 6.35 -7.10 5.60
C THR A 106 7.79 -6.60 5.62
N MET A 107 8.64 -7.12 6.52
CA MET A 107 10.01 -6.59 6.69
C MET A 107 11.09 -7.48 6.07
N LYS A 108 11.01 -8.80 6.25
CA LYS A 108 12.02 -9.75 5.76
C LYS A 108 12.09 -9.75 4.23
N PRO A 109 13.28 -9.52 3.63
CA PRO A 109 13.43 -9.47 2.16
C PRO A 109 12.94 -10.72 1.42
N GLU A 110 13.00 -11.88 2.07
CA GLU A 110 12.70 -13.19 1.47
C GLU A 110 11.20 -13.46 1.37
N SER A 111 10.39 -12.82 2.20
CA SER A 111 8.96 -13.10 2.34
C SER A 111 8.05 -11.90 2.12
N ARG A 112 8.59 -10.67 2.19
CA ARG A 112 7.81 -9.45 2.01
C ARG A 112 7.33 -9.25 0.59
N THR A 113 6.11 -8.73 0.47
CA THR A 113 5.54 -8.24 -0.78
C THR A 113 5.52 -6.73 -0.79
N MET A 114 6.02 -6.12 -1.87
CA MET A 114 6.05 -4.66 -2.04
C MET A 114 5.67 -4.30 -3.47
N LEU A 115 5.00 -3.16 -3.63
CA LEU A 115 4.73 -2.54 -4.91
C LEU A 115 5.73 -1.40 -5.11
N GLN A 116 6.41 -1.37 -6.26
CA GLN A 116 7.26 -0.24 -6.64
C GLN A 116 6.39 0.87 -7.23
N VAL A 117 6.65 2.11 -6.83
CA VAL A 117 5.92 3.26 -7.35
C VAL A 117 6.62 3.77 -8.60
N GLU A 118 5.88 3.86 -9.69
CA GLU A 118 6.36 4.37 -10.98
C GLU A 118 5.51 5.57 -11.43
N VAL A 119 6.10 6.44 -12.25
CA VAL A 119 5.41 7.59 -12.87
C VAL A 119 5.40 7.37 -14.37
N GLU A 120 4.30 6.82 -14.89
CA GLU A 120 4.15 6.60 -16.33
C GLU A 120 3.82 7.90 -17.08
N ASP A 121 2.85 8.67 -16.57
CA ASP A 121 2.45 9.96 -17.11
C ASP A 121 2.55 11.05 -16.04
N ALA A 122 3.63 11.83 -16.10
CA ALA A 122 3.85 12.95 -15.19
C ALA A 122 2.81 14.07 -15.34
N ILE A 123 2.23 14.26 -16.53
CA ILE A 123 1.22 15.30 -16.77
C ILE A 123 -0.10 14.85 -16.13
N GLY A 124 -0.54 13.63 -16.44
CA GLY A 124 -1.72 13.02 -15.83
C GLY A 124 -1.62 12.95 -14.31
N ALA A 125 -0.48 12.49 -13.78
CA ALA A 125 -0.24 12.44 -12.34
C ALA A 125 -0.34 13.83 -11.69
N ASP A 126 0.24 14.87 -12.30
CA ASP A 126 0.17 16.24 -11.75
C ASP A 126 -1.25 16.80 -11.76
N GLN A 127 -2.04 16.52 -12.81
CA GLN A 127 -3.45 16.89 -12.88
C GLN A 127 -4.26 16.21 -11.77
N VAL A 128 -4.08 14.91 -11.59
CA VAL A 128 -4.75 14.13 -10.54
C VAL A 128 -4.38 14.64 -9.15
N PHE A 129 -3.09 14.85 -8.87
CA PHE A 129 -2.66 15.42 -7.58
C PHE A 129 -3.20 16.82 -7.35
N THR A 130 -3.24 17.68 -8.38
CA THR A 130 -3.79 19.04 -8.26
C THR A 130 -5.29 19.03 -7.98
N MET A 131 -6.04 18.13 -8.63
CA MET A 131 -7.49 17.97 -8.41
C MET A 131 -7.80 17.42 -7.02
N LEU A 132 -7.07 16.38 -6.57
CA LEU A 132 -7.35 15.71 -5.30
C LEU A 132 -6.80 16.48 -4.10
N MET A 133 -5.63 17.13 -4.24
CA MET A 133 -4.89 17.71 -3.11
C MET A 133 -4.79 19.24 -3.16
N GLY A 134 -5.31 19.90 -4.21
CA GLY A 134 -5.30 21.36 -4.35
C GLY A 134 -6.48 22.06 -3.65
N ASP A 135 -6.43 23.39 -3.57
CA ASP A 135 -7.36 24.19 -2.75
C ASP A 135 -8.80 24.26 -3.29
N LYS A 136 -9.01 23.85 -4.55
CA LYS A 136 -10.32 23.93 -5.20
C LYS A 136 -11.22 22.75 -4.77
N VAL A 137 -12.27 23.07 -4.01
CA VAL A 137 -13.22 22.08 -3.49
C VAL A 137 -14.14 21.51 -4.59
N ALA A 138 -14.63 22.35 -5.51
CA ALA A 138 -15.63 21.93 -6.49
C ALA A 138 -15.16 20.78 -7.43
N PRO A 139 -13.96 20.85 -8.06
CA PRO A 139 -13.47 19.77 -8.91
C PRO A 139 -13.25 18.46 -8.15
N ARG A 140 -12.75 18.56 -6.92
CA ARG A 140 -12.56 17.40 -6.03
C ARG A 140 -13.90 16.72 -5.72
N ARG A 141 -14.93 17.52 -5.41
CA ARG A 141 -16.27 17.03 -5.10
C ARG A 141 -16.89 16.30 -6.29
N GLU A 142 -16.85 16.91 -7.47
CA GLU A 142 -17.38 16.32 -8.70
C GLU A 142 -16.69 14.99 -9.04
N PHE A 143 -15.36 14.94 -8.89
CA PHE A 143 -14.59 13.72 -9.09
C PHE A 143 -15.03 12.60 -8.14
N ILE A 144 -15.16 12.90 -6.84
CA ILE A 144 -15.62 11.93 -5.83
C ILE A 144 -17.03 11.46 -6.16
N GLU A 145 -17.97 12.36 -6.46
CA GLU A 145 -19.36 12.01 -6.76
C GLU A 145 -19.47 11.11 -8.01
N THR A 146 -18.65 11.36 -9.03
CA THR A 146 -18.61 10.57 -10.27
C THR A 146 -17.99 9.19 -10.07
N HIS A 147 -16.90 9.11 -9.29
CA HIS A 147 -16.08 7.88 -9.19
C HIS A 147 -16.34 7.03 -7.95
N ALA A 148 -17.03 7.55 -6.92
CA ALA A 148 -17.29 6.83 -5.67
C ALA A 148 -18.03 5.50 -5.86
N LYS A 149 -18.82 5.35 -6.94
CA LYS A 149 -19.53 4.11 -7.24
C LYS A 149 -18.61 3.01 -7.79
N PHE A 150 -17.53 3.38 -8.47
CA PHE A 150 -16.55 2.46 -9.05
C PHE A 150 -15.47 2.04 -8.05
N ALA A 151 -15.32 2.77 -6.94
CA ALA A 151 -14.36 2.45 -5.88
C ALA A 151 -14.59 1.08 -5.22
N ARG A 152 -15.80 0.51 -5.31
CA ARG A 152 -16.08 -0.82 -4.77
C ARG A 152 -15.42 -1.97 -5.52
N ASP A 153 -14.99 -1.74 -6.77
CA ASP A 153 -14.40 -2.77 -7.63
C ASP A 153 -12.86 -2.69 -7.70
N LEU A 154 -12.24 -1.77 -6.94
CA LEU A 154 -10.77 -1.60 -6.90
C LEU A 154 -10.08 -2.40 -5.78
N ASP A 155 -10.85 -2.95 -4.83
CA ASP A 155 -10.36 -3.76 -3.70
C ASP A 155 -10.54 -5.29 -3.93
N VAL A 156 -10.69 -5.74 -5.20
CA VAL A 156 -10.84 -7.17 -5.58
C VAL A 156 -9.54 -7.73 -6.16
#